data_AF-A0A951ZK13-F1
#
_entry.id   AF-A0A951ZK13-F1
#
_cell.length_a   1.000
_cell.length_b   1.000
_cell.length_c   1.000
_cell.angle_alpha   90.00
_cell.angle_beta   90.00
_cell.angle_gamma   90.00
#
_symmetry.space_group_name_H-M   'P 1'
#
loop_
_entity.id
_entity.type
_entity.pdbx_description
1 polymer ?
#
loop_
_entity_poly.entity_id
_entity_poly.type
_entity_poly.pdbx_seq_one_letter_code
_entity_poly.pdbx_strand_id
1 'polypeptide(L)' 'MNGERLNGWLAAFNRIGRTAGGINRVAYSTADLEGRAFTLDLYRQAGLTPVID' A
#
# COMPACT_ATOMS: atom_id res chain seq x y z
N MET A 1 -4.22 20.03 -0.91
CA MET A 1 -3.68 18.67 -0.66
C MET A 1 -3.56 18.49 0.85
N ASN A 2 -3.94 17.34 1.43
CA ASN A 2 -3.74 17.06 2.87
C ASN A 2 -2.43 16.26 3.04
N GLY A 3 -1.36 16.95 3.46
CA GLY A 3 -0.02 16.38 3.57
C GLY A 3 0.14 15.41 4.75
N GLU A 4 -0.52 15.67 5.87
CA GLU A 4 -0.53 14.77 7.03
C GLU A 4 -1.13 13.41 6.66
N ARG A 5 -2.29 13.43 6.00
CA ARG A 5 -2.95 12.21 5.51
C ARG A 5 -2.08 11.45 4.52
N LEU A 6 -1.46 12.15 3.57
CA LEU A 6 -0.56 11.54 2.59
C LEU A 6 0.64 10.85 3.26
N ASN A 7 1.32 11.56 4.17
CA ASN A 7 2.48 11.01 4.87
C ASN A 7 2.09 9.83 5.77
N GLY A 8 0.89 9.85 6.37
CA GLY A 8 0.35 8.71 7.12
C GLY A 8 0.23 7.45 6.26
N TRP A 9 -0.35 7.56 5.06
CA TRP A 9 -0.44 6.41 4.14
C TRP A 9 0.91 5.96 3.62
N LEU A 10 1.82 6.88 3.29
CA LEU A 10 3.19 6.53 2.87
C LEU A 10 3.94 5.79 3.98
N ALA A 11 3.81 6.23 5.24
CA ALA A 11 4.43 5.57 6.38
C ALA A 11 3.87 4.16 6.61
N ALA A 12 2.54 3.98 6.48
CA ALA A 12 1.91 2.67 6.58
C ALA A 12 2.36 1.73 5.45
N PHE A 13 2.33 2.20 4.21
CA PHE A 13 2.71 1.41 3.04
C PHE A 13 4.20 1.03 3.03
N ASN A 14 5.08 1.93 3.49
CA ASN A 14 6.51 1.70 3.62
C ASN A 14 6.88 0.58 4.61
N ARG A 15 5.97 0.16 5.50
CA ARG A 15 6.22 -0.99 6.40
C ARG A 15 6.15 -2.33 5.65
N ILE A 16 5.38 -2.39 4.56
CA ILE A 16 5.16 -3.62 3.80
C ILE A 16 6.39 -3.90 2.92
N GLY A 17 7.07 -5.03 3.16
CA GLY A 17 8.31 -5.39 2.47
C GLY A 17 9.53 -4.57 2.92
N ARG A 18 9.47 -3.89 4.07
CA ARG A 18 10.61 -3.14 4.59
C ARG A 18 11.77 -4.08 4.95
N THR A 19 12.97 -3.69 4.55
CA THR A 19 14.24 -4.31 4.93
C THR A 19 15.18 -3.24 5.50
N ALA A 20 16.36 -3.66 5.97
CA ALA A 20 17.40 -2.72 6.41
C ALA A 20 17.86 -1.77 5.28
N GLY A 21 17.80 -2.21 4.02
CA GLY A 21 18.25 -1.45 2.86
C GLY A 21 17.16 -0.65 2.12
N GLY A 22 15.92 -0.65 2.60
CA GLY A 22 14.79 0.00 1.92
C GLY A 22 13.59 -0.93 1.82
N ILE A 23 12.91 -0.96 0.68
CA ILE A 23 11.75 -1.83 0.44
C ILE A 23 12.14 -2.91 -0.56
N ASN A 24 11.88 -4.17 -0.20
CA ASN A 24 11.91 -5.30 -1.11
C ASN A 24 10.47 -5.84 -1.24
N ARG A 25 9.83 -5.52 -2.36
CA ARG A 25 8.45 -5.93 -2.68
C ARG A 25 8.36 -6.31 -4.15
N VAL A 26 8.93 -7.47 -4.47
CA VAL A 26 8.91 -8.04 -5.82
C VAL A 26 7.49 -8.48 -6.18
N ALA A 27 7.12 -8.32 -7.45
CA ALA A 27 5.78 -8.66 -7.95
C ALA A 27 5.36 -10.09 -7.57
N TYR A 28 4.11 -10.26 -7.17
CA TYR A 28 3.49 -11.52 -6.73
C TYR A 28 4.08 -12.17 -5.47
N SER A 29 5.05 -11.55 -4.81
CA SER A 29 5.47 -11.98 -3.47
C SER A 29 4.38 -11.72 -2.43
N THR A 30 4.48 -12.33 -1.25
CA THR A 30 3.59 -12.06 -0.11
C THR A 30 3.51 -10.55 0.20
N ALA A 31 4.66 -9.86 0.20
CA ALA A 31 4.70 -8.42 0.44
C ALA A 31 4.00 -7.60 -0.67
N ASP A 32 4.02 -8.07 -1.92
CA ASP A 32 3.27 -7.43 -3.01
C ASP A 32 1.76 -7.63 -2.81
N LEU A 33 1.33 -8.85 -2.48
CA LEU A 33 -0.08 -9.13 -2.19
C LEU A 33 -0.61 -8.30 -1.01
N GLU A 34 0.17 -8.17 0.07
CA GLU A 34 -0.14 -7.28 1.19
C GLU A 34 -0.22 -5.81 0.75
N GLY A 35 0.71 -5.36 -0.09
CA GLY A 35 0.69 -4.01 -0.66
C GLY A 35 -0.55 -3.75 -1.50
N ARG A 36 -0.92 -4.68 -2.38
CA ARG A 36 -2.15 -4.61 -3.17
C ARG A 36 -3.38 -4.56 -2.27
N ALA A 37 -3.45 -5.40 -1.24
CA ALA A 37 -4.55 -5.39 -0.29
C ALA A 37 -4.69 -4.03 0.42
N PHE A 38 -3.58 -3.43 0.86
CA PHE A 38 -3.58 -2.08 1.44
C PHE A 38 -4.13 -1.03 0.46
N THR A 39 -3.68 -1.05 -0.80
CA THR A 39 -4.16 -0.08 -1.80
C THR A 39 -5.65 -0.28 -2.14
N LEU A 40 -6.11 -1.53 -2.25
CA LEU A 40 -7.52 -1.85 -2.45
C LEU A 40 -8.39 -1.34 -1.31
N ASP A 41 -7.90 -1.41 -0.07
CA ASP A 41 -8.60 -0.85 1.08
C ASP A 41 -8.70 0.67 1.02
N LEU A 42 -7.62 1.37 0.63
CA LEU A 42 -7.67 2.82 0.42
C LEU A 42 -8.69 3.23 -0.64
N TYR A 43 -8.82 2.47 -1.73
CA TYR A 43 -9.86 2.71 -2.73
C TYR A 43 -11.26 2.57 -2.13
N ARG A 44 -11.52 1.50 -1.35
CA ARG A 44 -12.80 1.30 -0.68
C ARG A 44 -13.11 2.41 0.32
N GLN A 45 -12.14 2.83 1.12
CA GLN A 45 -12.29 3.97 2.05
C GLN A 45 -12.62 5.28 1.32
N ALA A 46 -12.15 5.45 0.09
CA ALA A 46 -12.48 6.58 -0.77
C ALA A 46 -13.85 6.45 -1.47
N GLY A 47 -14.61 5.38 -1.22
CA GLY A 47 -15.91 5.12 -1.84
C GLY A 47 -15.83 4.51 -3.25
N LEU A 48 -14.66 4.01 -3.65
CA LEU A 48 -14.45 3.36 -4.95
C LEU A 48 -14.65 1.84 -4.85
N THR A 49 -15.01 1.21 -5.97
CA THR A 49 -15.17 -0.25 -6.10
C THR A 49 -14.08 -0.81 -7.01
N PRO A 50 -12.92 -1.20 -6.47
CA PRO A 50 -11.81 -1.68 -7.30
C PRO A 50 -12.10 -3.08 -7.86
N VAL A 51 -11.65 -3.33 -9.10
CA VAL A 51 -11.77 -4.60 -9.82
C VAL A 51 -10.37 -5.14 -10.09
N ILE A 52 -10.22 -6.46 -10.01
CA ILE A 52 -9.01 -7.20 -10.41
C ILE A 52 -9.38 -8.00 -11.66
N ASP A 53 -8.49 -8.01 -12.66
CA ASP A 53 -8.64 -8.73 -13.94
C ASP A 53 -8.12 -10.18 -13.89
#